data_AF-A8W2K5-F1
#
_entry.id   AF-A8W2K5-F1
#
_cell.length_a   1.000
_cell.length_b   1.000
_cell.length_c   1.000
_cell.angle_alpha   90.00
_cell.angle_beta   90.00
_cell.angle_gamma   90.00
#
_symmetry.space_group_name_H-M   'P 1'
#
loop_
_entity.id
_entity.type
_entity.pdbx_description
1 polymer ?
#
loop_
_entity_poly.entity_id
_entity_poly.type
_entity_poly.pdbx_seq_one_letter_code
_entity_poly.pdbx_strand_id
1 'polypeptide(L)'
;WKAVSRELIEIGCEDKTLAFKMNGYISNANYSVKKCILLLFINHRLVESTSLRKAIETVYAAYLPKNTHPFLYLSLEISPQNVDVNVHPTKHEVHFLHEESILERVQQHIESKLLGSNSSRMYFTQKETSGRF
;
A
#
# COMPACT_ATOMS: atom_id res chain seq x y z
N TRP A 1 15.21 7.22 8.44
CA TRP A 1 14.25 6.64 9.41
C TRP A 1 13.34 7.68 10.07
N LYS A 2 13.85 8.73 10.77
CA LYS A 2 13.00 9.76 11.41
C LYS A 2 12.04 10.52 10.45
N ALA A 3 12.35 10.59 9.16
CA ALA A 3 11.52 11.28 8.17
C ALA A 3 10.32 10.43 7.70
N VAL A 4 10.48 9.12 7.49
CA VAL A 4 9.39 8.29 6.95
C VAL A 4 8.28 8.05 7.97
N SER A 5 8.62 7.88 9.25
CA SER A 5 7.66 7.53 10.29
C SER A 5 6.59 8.61 10.53
N ARG A 6 6.85 9.87 10.17
CA ARG A 6 5.88 10.98 10.27
C ARG A 6 4.90 11.01 9.10
N GLU A 7 5.25 10.36 8.00
CA GLU A 7 4.49 10.38 6.76
C GLU A 7 3.76 9.05 6.51
N LEU A 8 3.71 8.16 7.51
CA LEU A 8 3.00 6.89 7.39
C LEU A 8 1.50 7.04 7.65
N ILE A 9 0.70 6.43 6.79
CA ILE A 9 -0.73 6.23 6.94
C ILE A 9 -0.96 4.74 7.23
N GLU A 10 -1.68 4.46 8.30
CA GLU A 10 -2.15 3.11 8.58
C GLU A 10 -3.24 2.70 7.59
N ILE A 11 -3.13 1.48 7.08
CA ILE A 11 -4.12 0.88 6.19
C ILE A 11 -4.54 -0.47 6.72
N GLY A 12 -5.83 -0.76 6.59
CA GLY A 12 -6.35 -2.12 6.74
C GLY A 12 -7.70 -2.28 6.06
N CYS A 13 -7.90 -3.43 5.42
CA CYS A 13 -9.18 -3.82 4.84
C CYS A 13 -9.35 -5.34 4.94
N GLU A 14 -10.60 -5.78 4.93
CA GLU A 14 -10.97 -7.19 4.94
C GLU A 14 -12.02 -7.42 3.86
N ASP A 15 -11.90 -8.53 3.14
CA ASP A 15 -12.89 -8.99 2.19
C ASP A 15 -13.22 -10.45 2.43
N LYS A 16 -14.41 -10.69 3.01
CA LYS A 16 -14.88 -12.03 3.36
C LYS A 16 -15.16 -12.89 2.13
N THR A 17 -15.52 -12.27 1.00
CA THR A 17 -15.81 -13.02 -0.24
C THR A 17 -14.54 -13.59 -0.85
N LEU A 18 -13.44 -12.85 -0.76
CA LEU A 18 -12.12 -13.28 -1.21
C LEU A 18 -11.33 -14.05 -0.12
N ALA A 19 -11.90 -14.15 1.10
CA ALA A 19 -11.22 -14.69 2.29
C ALA A 19 -9.84 -14.07 2.50
N PHE A 20 -9.81 -12.73 2.45
CA PHE A 20 -8.62 -11.89 2.40
C PHE A 20 -8.66 -10.82 3.49
N LYS A 21 -7.51 -10.55 4.11
CA LYS A 21 -7.32 -9.42 5.00
C LYS A 21 -5.96 -8.78 4.74
N MET A 22 -5.94 -7.45 4.73
CA MET A 22 -4.72 -6.65 4.64
C MET A 22 -4.61 -5.73 5.83
N ASN A 23 -3.41 -5.58 6.34
CA ASN A 23 -3.01 -4.50 7.22
C ASN A 23 -1.62 -3.99 6.83
N GLY A 24 -1.25 -2.79 7.30
CA GLY A 24 0.08 -2.25 7.07
C GLY A 24 0.16 -0.74 7.14
N TYR A 25 1.26 -0.22 6.59
CA TYR A 25 1.56 1.20 6.54
C TYR A 25 2.04 1.60 5.16
N ILE A 26 1.59 2.76 4.71
CA ILE A 26 2.00 3.34 3.43
C ILE A 26 2.49 4.77 3.65
N SER A 27 3.45 5.22 2.85
CA SER A 27 3.83 6.63 2.85
C SER A 27 2.76 7.50 2.17
N ASN A 28 2.44 8.65 2.76
CA ASN A 28 1.59 9.64 2.12
C ASN A 28 2.29 10.35 0.93
N ALA A 29 1.58 11.26 0.26
CA ALA A 29 2.08 11.96 -0.93
C ALA A 29 3.26 12.93 -0.69
N ASN A 30 3.63 13.23 0.57
CA ASN A 30 4.77 14.09 0.91
C ASN A 30 6.10 13.35 1.00
N TYR A 31 6.06 12.02 1.02
CA TYR A 31 7.24 11.20 1.08
C TYR A 31 7.45 10.50 -0.27
N SER A 32 8.67 10.61 -0.79
CA SER A 32 9.08 9.87 -1.97
C SER A 32 10.57 9.57 -1.97
N VAL A 33 10.95 8.49 -2.63
CA VAL A 33 12.34 8.00 -2.75
C VAL A 33 12.64 7.57 -4.19
N LYS A 34 13.92 7.40 -4.53
CA LYS A 34 14.34 7.02 -5.90
C LYS A 34 13.99 5.58 -6.31
N LYS A 35 13.72 4.70 -5.35
CA LYS A 35 13.37 3.29 -5.59
C LYS A 35 12.23 2.89 -4.69
N CYS A 36 11.25 2.18 -5.23
CA CYS A 36 10.12 1.67 -4.47
C CYS A 36 10.59 0.69 -3.40
N ILE A 37 10.27 1.00 -2.14
CA ILE A 37 10.50 0.11 -1.00
C ILE A 37 9.15 -0.52 -0.68
N LEU A 38 9.02 -1.82 -0.94
CA LEU A 38 7.83 -2.60 -0.64
C LEU A 38 8.25 -3.79 0.22
N LEU A 39 7.78 -3.81 1.46
CA LEU A 39 7.87 -4.96 2.36
C LEU A 39 6.52 -5.67 2.31
N LEU A 40 6.44 -6.74 1.53
CA LEU A 40 5.22 -7.52 1.37
C LEU A 40 5.33 -8.82 2.15
N PHE A 41 4.41 -9.02 3.09
CA PHE A 41 4.22 -10.28 3.76
C PHE A 41 2.92 -10.93 3.31
N ILE A 42 2.95 -12.21 2.98
CA ILE A 42 1.76 -13.03 2.76
C ILE A 42 1.84 -14.20 3.72
N ASN A 43 0.84 -14.37 4.58
CA ASN A 43 0.78 -15.43 5.60
C ASN A 43 2.11 -15.54 6.38
N HIS A 44 2.61 -14.38 6.83
CA HIS A 44 3.84 -14.20 7.63
C HIS A 44 5.16 -14.52 6.91
N ARG A 45 5.16 -14.75 5.60
CA ARG A 45 6.39 -14.89 4.80
C ARG A 45 6.67 -13.63 4.01
N LEU A 46 7.93 -13.20 3.95
CA LEU A 46 8.35 -12.13 3.05
C LEU A 46 8.27 -12.64 1.61
N VAL A 47 7.56 -11.92 0.76
CA VAL A 47 7.24 -12.30 -0.63
C VAL A 47 7.61 -11.16 -1.55
N GLU A 48 8.08 -11.49 -2.75
CA GLU A 48 8.20 -10.53 -3.84
C GLU A 48 7.04 -10.74 -4.82
N SER A 49 6.33 -9.66 -5.16
CA SER A 49 5.27 -9.68 -6.17
C SER A 49 5.45 -8.50 -7.12
N THR A 50 5.84 -8.80 -8.36
CA THR A 50 5.98 -7.79 -9.41
C THR A 50 4.63 -7.20 -9.79
N SER A 51 3.58 -8.02 -9.82
CA SER A 51 2.20 -7.59 -10.12
C SER A 51 1.69 -6.58 -9.09
N LEU A 52 1.82 -6.90 -7.80
CA LEU A 52 1.39 -6.00 -6.73
C LEU A 52 2.21 -4.70 -6.71
N ARG A 53 3.53 -4.81 -6.90
CA ARG A 53 4.41 -3.63 -6.98
C ARG A 53 3.96 -2.67 -8.09
N LYS A 54 3.74 -3.19 -9.31
CA LYS A 54 3.28 -2.39 -10.45
C LYS A 54 1.91 -1.76 -10.17
N ALA A 55 0.96 -2.54 -9.65
CA ALA A 55 -0.39 -2.07 -9.33
C ALA A 55 -0.36 -0.89 -8.35
N ILE A 56 0.47 -0.96 -7.32
CA ILE A 56 0.67 0.12 -6.35
C ILE A 56 1.36 1.32 -6.98
N GLU A 57 2.43 1.12 -7.75
CA GLU A 57 3.14 2.21 -8.42
C GLU A 57 2.23 2.99 -9.39
N THR A 58 1.31 2.30 -10.07
CA THR A 58 0.28 2.95 -10.91
C THR A 58 -0.61 3.89 -10.11
N VAL A 59 -1.05 3.49 -8.91
CA VAL A 59 -1.84 4.38 -8.04
C VAL A 59 -1.01 5.59 -7.62
N TYR A 60 0.22 5.38 -7.14
CA TYR A 60 1.09 6.47 -6.68
C TYR A 60 1.56 7.42 -7.78
N ALA A 61 1.56 7.01 -9.04
CA ALA A 61 1.96 7.86 -10.16
C ALA A 61 1.10 9.14 -10.29
N ALA A 62 -0.13 9.12 -9.78
CA ALA A 62 -1.01 10.29 -9.73
C ALA A 62 -0.69 11.25 -8.57
N TYR A 63 0.06 10.80 -7.55
CA TYR A 63 0.28 11.54 -6.30
C TYR A 63 1.74 11.96 -6.09
N LEU A 64 2.70 11.26 -6.69
CA LEU A 64 4.12 11.51 -6.49
C LEU A 64 4.79 12.21 -7.69
N PRO A 65 5.88 12.96 -7.47
CA PRO A 65 6.71 13.46 -8.56
C PRO A 65 7.21 12.33 -9.48
N LYS A 66 7.41 12.65 -10.76
CA LYS A 66 7.98 11.71 -11.74
C LYS A 66 9.29 11.10 -11.24
N ASN A 67 9.50 9.81 -11.54
CA ASN A 67 10.69 9.03 -11.15
C ASN A 67 10.93 8.96 -9.62
N THR A 68 9.87 9.09 -8.83
CA THR A 68 9.91 8.88 -7.39
C THR A 68 8.86 7.86 -6.97
N HIS A 69 9.11 7.20 -5.85
CA HIS A 69 8.39 6.00 -5.44
C HIS A 69 8.05 6.05 -3.93
N PRO A 70 6.97 5.35 -3.52
CA PRO A 70 6.56 5.28 -2.12
C PRO A 70 7.43 4.32 -1.28
N PHE A 71 7.18 4.36 0.03
CA PHE A 71 7.49 3.29 0.97
C PHE A 71 6.19 2.57 1.36
N LEU A 72 6.21 1.24 1.38
CA LEU A 72 5.08 0.42 1.81
C LEU A 72 5.53 -0.74 2.69
N TYR A 73 4.73 -1.02 3.70
CA TYR A 73 4.67 -2.27 4.42
C TYR A 73 3.25 -2.82 4.31
N LEU A 74 3.10 -4.01 3.75
CA LEU A 74 1.82 -4.70 3.58
C LEU A 74 1.92 -6.09 4.18
N SER A 75 0.97 -6.46 5.01
CA SER A 75 0.80 -7.82 5.54
C SER A 75 -0.57 -8.33 5.14
N LEU A 76 -0.57 -9.35 4.29
CA LEU A 76 -1.74 -10.00 3.73
C LEU A 76 -1.93 -11.35 4.43
N GLU A 77 -3.13 -11.55 4.95
CA GLU A 77 -3.61 -12.84 5.41
C GLU A 77 -4.62 -13.33 4.37
N ILE A 78 -4.30 -14.45 3.73
CA ILE A 78 -5.10 -15.06 2.68
C ILE A 78 -5.33 -16.51 3.06
N SER A 79 -6.57 -16.99 2.92
CA SER A 79 -6.87 -18.40 3.20
C SER A 79 -5.88 -19.32 2.48
N PRO A 80 -5.22 -20.29 3.15
CA PRO A 80 -4.20 -21.14 2.53
C PRO A 80 -4.68 -21.91 1.30
N GLN A 81 -5.98 -22.21 1.21
CA GLN A 81 -6.59 -22.86 0.04
C GLN A 81 -6.58 -21.95 -1.22
N ASN A 82 -6.44 -20.65 -1.03
CA ASN A 82 -6.37 -19.64 -2.09
C ASN A 82 -4.92 -19.20 -2.37
N VAL A 83 -3.92 -19.83 -1.76
CA VAL A 83 -2.51 -19.48 -1.95
C VAL A 83 -1.75 -20.72 -2.39
N ASP A 84 -1.22 -20.69 -3.62
CA ASP A 84 -0.28 -21.71 -4.04
C ASP A 84 1.14 -21.30 -3.59
N VAL A 85 1.54 -21.87 -2.45
CA VAL A 85 2.88 -21.75 -1.89
C VAL A 85 3.89 -22.72 -2.52
N ASN A 86 3.55 -23.46 -3.59
CA ASN A 86 4.49 -24.33 -4.33
C ASN A 86 5.50 -23.53 -5.17
N VAL A 87 6.11 -22.54 -4.54
CA VAL A 87 7.16 -21.74 -5.14
C VAL A 87 8.46 -22.15 -4.46
N HIS A 88 9.38 -22.62 -5.30
CA HIS A 88 10.69 -23.17 -5.01
C HIS A 88 11.30 -22.72 -3.66
N PRO A 89 12.07 -23.57 -2.94
CA PRO A 89 12.72 -23.21 -1.66
C PRO A 89 13.52 -21.90 -1.66
N THR A 90 13.92 -21.42 -2.84
CA THR A 90 14.70 -20.21 -3.09
C THR A 90 13.94 -19.10 -3.80
N LYS A 91 12.72 -19.36 -4.32
CA LYS A 91 11.91 -18.38 -5.06
C LYS A 91 10.79 -17.86 -4.17
N HIS A 92 10.81 -16.55 -3.94
CA HIS A 92 9.89 -15.79 -3.07
C HIS A 92 8.63 -15.34 -3.82
N GLU A 93 8.28 -15.95 -4.95
CA GLU A 93 7.06 -15.62 -5.67
C GLU A 93 5.89 -16.37 -5.03
N VAL A 94 4.68 -15.81 -5.07
CA VAL A 94 3.47 -16.47 -4.58
C VAL A 94 2.39 -16.19 -5.58
N HIS A 95 1.69 -17.22 -6.03
CA HIS A 95 0.49 -17.06 -6.83
C HIS A 95 -0.72 -17.36 -5.94
N PHE A 96 -1.75 -16.56 -6.06
CA PHE A 96 -2.97 -16.72 -5.27
C PHE A 96 -4.19 -16.75 -6.18
N LEU A 97 -5.17 -17.54 -5.77
CA LEU A 97 -6.48 -17.59 -6.40
C LEU A 97 -7.13 -16.21 -6.28
N HIS A 98 -7.74 -15.73 -7.37
CA HIS A 98 -8.31 -14.38 -7.46
C HIS A 98 -7.28 -13.24 -7.31
N GLU A 99 -6.04 -13.44 -7.75
CA GLU A 99 -4.98 -12.43 -7.69
C GLU A 99 -5.43 -11.05 -8.19
N GLU A 100 -6.01 -10.97 -9.39
CA GLU A 100 -6.48 -9.71 -9.95
C GLU A 100 -7.49 -8.98 -9.05
N SER A 101 -8.47 -9.70 -8.49
CA SER A 101 -9.48 -9.12 -7.60
C SER A 101 -8.86 -8.63 -6.28
N ILE A 102 -7.86 -9.35 -5.75
CA ILE A 102 -7.13 -8.92 -4.55
C ILE A 102 -6.30 -7.67 -4.87
N LEU A 103 -5.59 -7.65 -6.00
CA LEU A 103 -4.81 -6.48 -6.45
C LEU A 103 -5.70 -5.25 -6.58
N GLU A 104 -6.85 -5.39 -7.24
CA GLU A 104 -7.81 -4.31 -7.39
C GLU A 104 -8.29 -3.78 -6.03
N ARG A 105 -8.62 -4.69 -5.10
CA ARG A 105 -9.05 -4.33 -3.75
C ARG A 105 -7.98 -3.55 -2.98
N VAL A 106 -6.72 -3.96 -3.11
CA VAL A 106 -5.58 -3.27 -2.51
C VAL A 106 -5.40 -1.87 -3.12
N GLN A 107 -5.46 -1.75 -4.45
CA GLN A 107 -5.34 -0.46 -5.15
C GLN A 107 -6.42 0.52 -4.72
N GLN A 108 -7.69 0.11 -4.77
CA GLN A 108 -8.84 0.94 -4.37
C GLN A 108 -8.71 1.42 -2.92
N HIS A 109 -8.26 0.55 -2.02
CA HIS A 109 -8.10 0.89 -0.61
C HIS A 109 -6.95 1.88 -0.38
N ILE A 110 -5.80 1.67 -1.03
CA ILE A 110 -4.65 2.58 -0.96
C ILE A 110 -5.04 3.96 -1.52
N GLU A 111 -5.68 4.00 -2.69
CA GLU A 111 -6.14 5.24 -3.31
C GLU A 111 -7.09 6.03 -2.39
N SER A 112 -8.09 5.34 -1.83
CA SER A 112 -9.02 5.92 -0.85
C SER A 112 -8.29 6.55 0.35
N LYS A 113 -7.26 5.87 0.87
CA LYS A 113 -6.44 6.36 2.00
C LYS A 113 -5.58 7.57 1.62
N LEU A 114 -5.01 7.60 0.42
CA LEU A 114 -4.27 8.75 -0.09
C LEU A 114 -5.18 9.98 -0.25
N LEU A 115 -6.37 9.82 -0.83
CA LEU A 115 -7.37 10.88 -0.97
C LEU A 115 -7.84 11.43 0.37
N GLY A 116 -8.13 10.55 1.34
CA GLY A 116 -8.53 10.94 2.69
C GLY A 116 -7.44 11.72 3.43
N SER A 117 -6.17 11.30 3.27
CA SER A 117 -5.04 12.00 3.89
C SER A 117 -4.83 13.42 3.34
N ASN A 118 -5.02 13.63 2.03
CA ASN A 118 -4.92 14.93 1.40
C ASN A 118 -6.06 15.87 1.82
N SER A 119 -7.28 15.34 1.96
CA SER A 119 -8.46 16.12 2.36
C SER A 119 -8.30 16.72 3.75
N SER A 120 -7.75 15.95 4.71
CA SER A 120 -7.51 16.45 6.07
C SER A 120 -6.66 17.71 6.10
N ARG A 121 -5.70 17.86 5.16
CA ARG A 121 -4.86 19.06 5.03
C ARG A 121 -5.58 20.27 4.46
N MET A 122 -6.53 20.12 3.53
CA MET A 122 -7.31 21.27 3.03
C MET A 122 -8.03 22.00 4.19
N TYR A 123 -8.49 21.25 5.19
CA TYR A 123 -9.11 21.82 6.40
C TYR A 123 -8.11 22.46 7.38
N PHE A 124 -6.88 21.94 7.49
CA PHE A 124 -5.85 22.54 8.34
C PHE A 124 -5.25 23.82 7.73
N THR A 125 -4.99 23.85 6.42
CA THR A 125 -4.43 25.04 5.75
C THR A 125 -5.39 26.23 5.79
N GLN A 126 -6.71 26.02 5.73
CA GLN A 126 -7.70 27.10 5.86
C GLN A 126 -7.82 27.66 7.29
N LYS A 127 -7.56 26.86 8.33
CA LYS A 127 -7.65 27.33 9.72
C LYS A 127 -6.51 28.25 10.14
N GLU A 128 -5.33 28.14 9.52
CA GLU A 128 -4.19 29.01 9.85
C GLU A 128 -4.21 30.37 9.14
N THR A 129 -4.97 30.52 8.05
CA THR A 129 -5.03 31.79 7.30
C THR A 129 -6.12 32.75 7.76
N SER A 130 -7.03 32.32 8.65
CA SER A 130 -8.14 33.15 9.13
C SER A 130 -7.83 33.93 10.43
N GLY A 131 -6.59 33.88 10.93
CA GLY A 131 -6.19 34.46 12.22
C GLY A 131 -5.27 35.68 12.16
N ARG A 132 -5.10 36.32 10.99
CA ARG A 132 -4.34 37.58 10.86
C ARG A 132 -5.13 38.61 10.07
N PHE A 133 -5.99 39.33 10.78
CA PHE A 133 -6.37 40.71 10.49
C PHE A 133 -6.47 41.46 11.81
#